data_AF-A0A937R325-F1
#
_entry.id   AF-A0A937R325-F1
#
_cell.length_a   1.000
_cell.length_b   1.000
_cell.length_c   1.000
_cell.angle_alpha   90.00
_cell.angle_beta   90.00
_cell.angle_gamma   90.00
#
_symmetry.space_group_name_H-M   'P 1'
#
loop_
_entity.id
_entity.type
_entity.pdbx_description
1 polymer ?
#
loop_
_entity_poly.entity_id
_entity_poly.type
_entity_poly.pdbx_seq_one_letter_code
_entity_poly.pdbx_strand_id
1 'polypeptide(L)'
;MLKSSQLKITTVMDSTAIVVDNVTGGRKLVSQWGFCVLIEAGDYAFLLDTGTSSATIHNVDVLGIDLDTVNAIVLRTDAKIISHS
;
A
#
# COMPACT_ATOMS: atom_id res chain seq x y z
N MET A 1 23.57 -26.44 6.74
CA MET A 1 23.46 -24.98 7.02
C MET A 1 22.95 -24.32 5.75
N LEU A 2 21.67 -23.95 5.68
CA LEU A 2 21.09 -23.28 4.50
C LEU A 2 21.59 -21.82 4.49
N LYS A 3 22.27 -21.41 3.42
CA LYS A 3 22.62 -20.00 3.20
C LYS A 3 21.33 -19.26 2.86
N SER A 4 21.00 -18.23 3.63
CA SER A 4 19.96 -17.27 3.26
C SER A 4 20.43 -16.49 2.04
N SER A 5 19.69 -16.58 0.94
CA SER A 5 19.87 -15.73 -0.24
C SER A 5 19.15 -14.42 0.02
N GLN A 6 19.86 -13.29 0.00
CA GLN A 6 19.20 -11.99 0.02
C GLN A 6 18.69 -11.66 -1.39
N LEU A 7 17.37 -11.64 -1.56
CA LEU A 7 16.73 -11.13 -2.77
C LEU A 7 16.63 -9.61 -2.65
N LYS A 8 17.27 -8.88 -3.56
CA LYS A 8 17.13 -7.42 -3.68
C LYS A 8 16.19 -7.11 -4.83
N ILE A 9 14.98 -6.69 -4.50
CA ILE A 9 14.00 -6.19 -5.47
C ILE A 9 14.16 -4.66 -5.50
N THR A 10 14.46 -4.10 -6.67
CA THR A 10 14.47 -2.65 -6.91
C THR A 10 13.29 -2.33 -7.80
N THR A 11 12.29 -1.65 -7.25
CA THR A 11 11.09 -1.24 -7.98
C THR A 11 11.29 0.17 -8.54
N VAL A 12 10.99 0.38 -9.83
CA VAL A 12 10.82 1.71 -10.42
C VAL A 12 9.34 2.01 -10.41
N MET A 13 8.95 3.14 -9.82
CA MET A 13 7.55 3.49 -9.56
C MET A 13 7.03 4.32 -10.73
N ASP A 14 5.89 3.93 -11.30
CA ASP A 14 5.20 4.71 -12.31
C ASP A 14 4.31 5.77 -11.66
N SER A 15 3.62 5.39 -10.58
CA SER A 15 2.69 6.25 -9.87
C SER A 15 2.70 5.98 -8.36
N THR A 16 2.26 6.99 -7.60
CA THR A 16 2.00 6.87 -6.17
C THR A 16 0.73 7.62 -5.80
N ALA A 17 -0.07 7.01 -4.92
CA ALA A 17 -1.24 7.65 -4.34
C ALA A 17 -1.21 7.51 -2.82
N ILE A 18 -1.26 8.64 -2.13
CA ILE A 18 -1.46 8.66 -0.67
C ILE A 18 -2.91 8.28 -0.42
N VAL A 19 -3.11 7.09 0.16
CA VAL A 19 -4.44 6.58 0.51
C VAL A 19 -4.82 7.10 1.89
N VAL A 20 -3.87 7.15 2.83
CA VAL A 20 -4.07 7.71 4.17
C VAL A 20 -2.82 8.46 4.62
N ASP A 21 -3.02 9.65 5.17
CA ASP A 21 -2.05 10.35 5.99
C ASP A 21 -2.71 11.04 7.21
N ASN A 22 -1.90 11.83 7.92
CA ASN A 22 -2.31 12.58 9.09
C ASN A 22 -2.76 14.02 8.78
N VAL A 23 -2.96 14.40 7.51
CA VAL A 23 -3.31 15.76 7.08
C VAL A 23 -4.54 15.74 6.17
N THR A 24 -5.64 16.38 6.60
CA THR A 24 -6.80 16.53 5.69
C THR A 24 -6.52 17.56 4.60
N GLY A 25 -6.37 17.11 3.35
CA GLY A 25 -6.06 17.95 2.17
C GLY A 25 -7.19 18.12 1.14
N GLY A 26 -8.39 17.57 1.34
CA GLY A 26 -9.54 17.71 0.42
C GLY A 26 -9.96 16.41 -0.29
N ARG A 27 -11.02 16.50 -1.12
CA ARG A 27 -11.73 15.39 -1.82
C ARG A 27 -12.58 14.43 -0.96
N LYS A 28 -13.02 14.83 0.24
CA LYS A 28 -13.78 13.95 1.18
C LYS A 28 -12.97 12.74 1.70
N LEU A 29 -11.63 12.82 1.60
CA LEU A 29 -10.73 11.86 2.22
C LEU A 29 -10.79 11.99 3.74
N VAL A 30 -10.73 10.85 4.42
CA VAL A 30 -10.67 10.74 5.87
C VAL A 30 -9.20 10.66 6.27
N SER A 31 -8.72 11.61 7.07
CA SER A 31 -7.40 11.50 7.70
C SER A 31 -7.47 10.59 8.91
N GLN A 32 -6.37 9.92 9.22
CA GLN A 32 -6.22 9.17 10.46
C GLN A 32 -4.75 9.11 10.89
N TRP A 33 -4.51 8.73 12.13
CA TRP A 33 -3.16 8.36 12.56
C TRP A 33 -2.72 7.10 11.83
N GLY A 34 -1.63 7.20 11.07
CA GLY A 34 -1.10 6.13 10.23
C GLY A 34 -0.70 6.66 8.85
N PHE A 35 -0.07 5.81 8.07
CA PHE A 35 0.30 6.10 6.69
C PHE A 35 -0.09 4.90 5.84
N CYS A 36 -0.71 5.13 4.70
CA CYS A 36 -1.02 4.09 3.71
C CYS A 36 -0.79 4.67 2.32
N VAL A 37 -0.06 3.94 1.47
CA VAL A 37 0.28 4.38 0.12
C VAL A 37 0.12 3.24 -0.86
N LEU A 38 -0.52 3.52 -1.99
CA LEU A 38 -0.52 2.65 -3.16
C LEU A 38 0.68 2.99 -4.02
N ILE A 39 1.44 1.98 -4.41
CA ILE A 39 2.58 2.08 -5.32
C ILE A 39 2.29 1.23 -6.54
N GLU A 40 2.35 1.83 -7.73
CA GLU A 40 2.24 1.15 -9.00
C GLU A 40 3.61 1.12 -9.70
N ALA A 41 3.98 -0.05 -10.24
CA ALA A 41 5.27 -0.30 -10.86
C ALA A 41 5.18 -1.41 -11.92
N GLY A 42 5.09 -1.01 -13.19
CA GLY A 42 4.79 -1.89 -14.30
C GLY A 42 3.46 -2.59 -14.09
N ASP A 43 3.47 -3.92 -14.20
CA ASP A 43 2.28 -4.76 -14.02
C ASP A 43 1.95 -5.05 -12.54
N TYR A 44 2.67 -4.41 -11.60
CA TYR A 44 2.50 -4.65 -10.17
C TYR A 44 1.99 -3.43 -9.41
N ALA A 45 1.06 -3.67 -8.49
CA ALA A 45 0.57 -2.72 -7.51
C ALA A 45 0.75 -3.25 -6.09
N PHE A 46 1.24 -2.39 -5.20
CA PHE A 46 1.52 -2.71 -3.80
C PHE A 46 0.85 -1.71 -2.87
N LEU A 47 0.13 -2.20 -1.86
CA LEU A 47 -0.38 -1.36 -0.79
C LEU A 47 0.58 -1.44 0.40
N LEU A 48 1.28 -0.36 0.67
CA LEU A 48 2.16 -0.28 1.83
C LEU A 48 1.35 0.22 3.02
N ASP A 49 1.36 -0.60 4.05
CA ASP A 49 0.63 -0.39 5.29
C ASP A 49 -0.89 -0.29 5.03
N THR A 50 -1.70 -0.29 6.08
CA THR A 50 -3.17 -0.21 5.94
C THR A 50 -3.75 0.90 6.78
N GLY A 51 -2.88 1.72 7.40
CA GLY A 51 -3.28 2.63 8.46
C GLY A 51 -3.91 1.88 9.64
N THR A 52 -4.66 2.58 10.49
CA THR A 52 -5.12 2.05 11.79
C THR A 52 -6.63 1.79 11.88
N SER A 53 -7.40 2.11 10.84
CA SER A 53 -8.86 1.93 10.82
C SER A 53 -9.40 1.74 9.39
N SER A 54 -10.74 1.71 9.25
CA SER A 54 -11.46 1.59 7.98
C SER A 54 -11.33 2.79 7.03
N ALA A 55 -10.62 3.86 7.43
CA ALA A 55 -10.41 5.03 6.56
C ALA A 55 -9.75 4.66 5.23
N THR A 56 -8.91 3.62 5.20
CA THR A 56 -8.27 3.12 3.98
C THR A 56 -9.29 2.66 2.94
N ILE A 57 -10.32 1.90 3.36
CA ILE A 57 -11.38 1.43 2.45
C ILE A 57 -12.20 2.62 1.91
N HIS A 58 -12.57 3.55 2.78
CA HIS A 58 -13.27 4.77 2.34
C HIS A 58 -12.43 5.59 1.36
N ASN A 59 -11.13 5.74 1.61
CA ASN A 59 -10.27 6.56 0.76
C ASN A 59 -9.99 5.90 -0.59
N VAL A 60 -9.84 4.58 -0.68
CA VAL A 60 -9.70 3.91 -1.99
C VAL A 60 -10.96 4.09 -2.84
N ASP A 61 -12.16 3.99 -2.24
CA ASP A 61 -13.42 4.22 -2.94
C ASP A 61 -13.51 5.67 -3.46
N VAL A 62 -13.14 6.64 -2.61
CA VAL A 62 -13.12 8.07 -2.98
C VAL A 62 -12.09 8.37 -4.08
N LEU A 63 -10.97 7.65 -4.09
CA LEU A 63 -9.90 7.80 -5.08
C LEU A 63 -10.17 7.00 -6.37
N GLY A 64 -11.19 6.13 -6.39
CA GLY A 64 -11.47 5.23 -7.52
C GLY A 64 -10.40 4.15 -7.70
N ILE A 65 -9.72 3.77 -6.62
CA ILE A 65 -8.70 2.72 -6.60
C ILE A 65 -9.38 1.37 -6.45
N ASP A 66 -9.14 0.48 -7.41
CA ASP A 66 -9.58 -0.92 -7.34
C ASP A 66 -8.55 -1.77 -6.58
N LEU A 67 -8.92 -2.22 -5.38
CA LEU A 67 -8.05 -3.04 -4.54
C LEU A 67 -7.81 -4.45 -5.07
N ASP A 68 -8.65 -4.95 -5.98
CA ASP A 68 -8.42 -6.26 -6.60
C ASP A 68 -7.19 -6.27 -7.51
N THR A 69 -6.70 -5.08 -7.90
CA THR A 69 -5.45 -4.92 -8.67
C THR A 69 -4.19 -5.02 -7.81
N VAL A 70 -4.31 -4.94 -6.47
CA VAL A 70 -3.17 -4.96 -5.55
C VAL A 70 -2.61 -6.38 -5.43
N ASN A 71 -1.37 -6.58 -5.88
CA ASN A 71 -0.72 -7.89 -5.84
C ASN A 71 -0.27 -8.30 -4.44
N ALA A 72 0.09 -7.32 -3.60
CA ALA A 72 0.51 -7.60 -2.22
C ALA A 72 0.33 -6.39 -1.29
N ILE A 73 0.08 -6.71 -0.02
CA ILE A 73 0.05 -5.75 1.09
C ILE A 73 1.33 -5.91 1.90
N VAL A 74 2.04 -4.81 2.15
CA VAL A 74 3.30 -4.80 2.90
C VAL A 74 3.09 -4.10 4.24
N LEU A 75 3.04 -4.87 5.32
CA LEU A 75 2.84 -4.34 6.68
C LEU A 75 4.18 -4.10 7.39
N ARG A 76 4.31 -2.96 8.07
CA ARG A 76 5.57 -2.49 8.67
C ARG A 76 5.94 -3.10 10.03
N THR A 77 5.06 -3.85 10.69
CA THR A 77 5.38 -4.31 12.06
C THR A 77 6.24 -5.57 12.12
N ASP A 78 6.35 -6.33 11.02
CA ASP A 78 7.26 -7.48 10.81
C ASP A 78 7.02 -8.02 9.38
N ALA A 79 7.59 -7.37 8.36
CA ALA A 79 7.18 -7.56 6.96
C ALA A 79 7.26 -9.03 6.47
N LYS A 80 6.09 -9.64 6.27
CA LYS A 80 5.89 -10.88 5.53
C LYS A 80 5.12 -10.54 4.25
N ILE A 81 5.69 -10.83 3.09
CA ILE A 81 4.97 -10.70 1.82
C ILE A 81 3.90 -11.80 1.81
N ILE A 82 2.63 -11.40 1.84
CA ILE A 82 1.51 -12.31 1.64
C ILE A 82 1.12 -12.18 0.16
N SER A 83 1.64 -13.08 -0.67
CA SER A 83 1.21 -13.23 -2.06
C SER A 83 0.12 -14.30 -2.13
N HIS A 84 -1.01 -13.99 -2.78
CA HIS A 84 -1.99 -15.01 -3.14
C HIS A 84 -1.67 -15.50 -4.57
N SER A 85 -1.69 -16.83 -4.75
CA SER A 85 -1.49 -17.52 -6.02
C SER A 85 -2.78 -17.69 -6.80
#